data_AF-A0A7Y2CU96-F1
#
_entry.id   AF-A0A7Y2CU96-F1
#
_cell.length_a   1.000
_cell.length_b   1.000
_cell.length_c   1.000
_cell.angle_alpha   90.00
_cell.angle_beta   90.00
_cell.angle_gamma   90.00
#
_symmetry.space_group_name_H-M   'P 1'
#
loop_
_entity.id
_entity.type
_entity.pdbx_description
1 polymer ?
#
loop_
_entity_poly.entity_id
_entity_poly.type
_entity_poly.pdbx_seq_one_letter_code
_entity_poly.pdbx_strand_id
1 'polypeptide(L)'
;MISELPGLDRVRARFLDMLVPRHEQIAAHAVAAWDGETVEEINGNLAAAQAILHQIAGTAGSLGLVDLGAKAHACENEIIDHLKGPDADLAICPGEIIRDLDEFLQDCLAVLESSK
;
A
#
# COMPACT_ATOMS: atom_id res chain seq x y z
N MET A 1 -14.57 -13.94 -30.21
CA MET A 1 -14.15 -12.71 -29.50
C MET A 1 -15.02 -12.60 -28.27
N ILE A 2 -14.48 -12.95 -27.10
CA ILE A 2 -15.16 -12.71 -25.83
C ILE A 2 -15.00 -11.22 -25.58
N SER A 3 -16.08 -10.45 -25.71
CA SER A 3 -16.06 -9.05 -25.30
C SER A 3 -15.73 -9.01 -23.81
N GLU A 4 -14.67 -8.31 -23.44
CA GLU A 4 -14.44 -7.95 -22.04
C GLU A 4 -15.74 -7.37 -21.47
N LEU A 5 -16.18 -7.92 -20.34
CA LEU A 5 -17.45 -7.56 -19.72
C LEU A 5 -17.40 -6.05 -19.42
N PRO A 6 -18.27 -5.20 -20.01
CA PRO A 6 -18.18 -3.74 -19.91
C PRO A 6 -18.16 -3.17 -18.47
N GLY A 7 -18.52 -3.99 -17.48
CA GLY A 7 -18.43 -3.65 -16.07
C GLY A 7 -17.01 -3.72 -15.49
N LEU A 8 -16.16 -4.64 -15.97
CA LEU A 8 -14.83 -4.86 -15.42
C LEU A 8 -13.90 -3.68 -15.71
N ASP A 9 -13.92 -3.17 -16.94
CA ASP A 9 -13.11 -2.00 -17.34
C ASP A 9 -13.48 -0.76 -16.53
N ARG A 10 -14.77 -0.56 -16.26
CA ARG A 10 -15.26 0.55 -15.44
C ARG A 10 -14.81 0.43 -13.99
N VAL A 11 -14.84 -0.77 -13.42
CA VAL A 11 -14.35 -1.01 -12.04
C VAL A 11 -12.83 -0.84 -11.99
N ARG A 12 -12.11 -1.32 -12.99
CA ARG A 12 -10.65 -1.15 -13.11
C ARG A 12 -10.26 0.32 -13.22
N ALA A 13 -10.93 1.10 -14.07
CA ALA A 13 -10.70 2.54 -14.17
C ALA A 13 -10.94 3.25 -12.83
N ARG A 14 -12.05 2.93 -12.15
CA ARG A 14 -12.34 3.49 -10.82
C ARG A 14 -11.29 3.11 -9.78
N PHE A 15 -10.75 1.90 -9.84
CA PHE A 15 -9.65 1.48 -8.98
C PHE A 15 -8.38 2.29 -9.26
N LEU A 16 -8.03 2.52 -10.52
CA LEU A 16 -6.86 3.32 -10.89
C LEU A 16 -7.00 4.79 -10.46
N ASP A 17 -8.17 5.41 -10.66
CA ASP A 17 -8.48 6.77 -10.17
C ASP A 17 -8.32 6.85 -8.65
N MET A 18 -8.68 5.77 -7.98
CA MET A 18 -8.61 5.62 -6.53
C MET A 18 -7.18 5.35 -6.04
N LEU A 19 -6.35 4.69 -6.85
CA LEU A 19 -4.98 4.31 -6.53
C LEU A 19 -4.07 5.55 -6.42
N VAL A 20 -4.32 6.59 -7.23
CA VAL A 20 -3.55 7.85 -7.22
C VAL A 20 -3.51 8.50 -5.82
N PRO A 21 -4.65 8.87 -5.19
CA PRO A 21 -4.62 9.47 -3.86
C PRO A 21 -4.13 8.49 -2.78
N ARG A 22 -4.35 7.19 -2.93
CA ARG A 22 -3.83 6.19 -1.97
C ARG A 22 -2.31 6.07 -2.02
N HIS A 23 -1.73 6.13 -3.21
CA HIS A 23 -0.27 6.18 -3.41
C HIS A 23 0.33 7.38 -2.67
N GLU A 24 -0.23 8.57 -2.87
CA GLU A 24 0.24 9.79 -2.17
C GLU A 24 0.11 9.67 -0.64
N GLN A 25 -0.99 9.09 -0.16
CA GLN A 25 -1.22 8.88 1.27
C GLN A 25 -0.23 7.88 1.89
N ILE A 26 0.03 6.75 1.21
CA ILE A 26 1.03 5.77 1.67
C ILE A 26 2.42 6.43 1.73
N ALA A 27 2.80 7.18 0.70
CA ALA A 27 4.07 7.90 0.68
C ALA A 27 4.18 8.90 1.85
N ALA A 28 3.13 9.67 2.10
CA ALA A 28 3.09 10.61 3.21
C ALA A 28 3.21 9.93 4.57
N HIS A 29 2.52 8.81 4.78
CA HIS A 29 2.63 8.02 6.01
C HIS A 29 4.00 7.37 6.17
N ALA A 30 4.62 6.88 5.10
CA ALA A 30 5.96 6.31 5.15
C ALA A 30 7.00 7.36 5.60
N VAL A 31 6.95 8.57 5.03
CA VAL A 31 7.83 9.68 5.43
C VAL A 31 7.56 10.10 6.87
N ALA A 32 6.29 10.27 7.25
CA ALA A 32 5.93 10.67 8.61
C ALA A 32 6.29 9.61 9.67
N ALA A 33 6.27 8.32 9.32
CA ALA A 33 6.77 7.26 10.17
C ALA A 33 8.30 7.29 10.29
N TRP A 34 9.01 7.53 9.19
CA TRP A 34 10.47 7.62 9.16
C TRP A 34 11.00 8.80 9.97
N ASP A 35 10.33 9.95 9.89
CA ASP A 35 10.68 11.17 10.61
C ASP A 35 10.12 11.22 12.05
N GLY A 36 9.32 10.21 12.45
CA GLY A 36 8.67 10.17 13.76
C GLY A 36 9.66 9.94 14.91
N GLU A 37 9.43 10.60 16.04
CA GLU A 37 10.28 10.48 17.24
C GLU A 37 9.58 9.73 18.38
N THR A 38 8.27 9.50 18.25
CA THR A 38 7.44 8.82 19.24
C THR A 38 6.82 7.55 18.68
N VAL A 39 6.48 6.61 19.58
CA VAL A 39 5.74 5.39 19.24
C VAL A 39 4.43 5.73 18.52
N GLU A 40 3.70 6.73 19.00
CA GLU A 40 2.43 7.17 18.41
C GLU A 40 2.62 7.65 16.97
N GLU A 41 3.64 8.47 16.71
CA GLU A 41 3.93 9.00 15.37
C GLU A 41 4.35 7.87 14.42
N ILE A 42 5.26 7.00 14.84
CA ILE A 42 5.77 5.91 14.01
C ILE A 42 4.66 4.89 13.75
N ASN A 43 4.12 4.28 14.81
CA ASN A 43 3.15 3.20 14.69
C ASN A 43 1.80 3.69 14.17
N GLY A 44 1.39 4.92 14.50
CA GLY A 44 0.17 5.52 13.98
C GLY A 44 0.22 5.69 12.46
N ASN A 45 1.36 6.16 11.93
CA ASN A 45 1.54 6.28 10.48
C ASN A 45 1.68 4.91 9.79
N LEU A 46 2.42 3.96 10.38
CA LEU A 46 2.47 2.60 9.84
C LEU A 46 1.09 1.94 9.82
N ALA A 47 0.30 2.08 10.88
CA ALA A 47 -1.07 1.56 10.93
C ALA A 47 -1.99 2.22 9.88
N ALA A 48 -1.83 3.52 9.64
CA ALA A 48 -2.56 4.22 8.60
C ALA A 48 -2.19 3.71 7.19
N ALA A 49 -0.89 3.52 6.91
CA ALA A 49 -0.42 2.92 5.66
C ALA A 49 -0.96 1.49 5.48
N GLN A 50 -0.91 0.66 6.54
CA GLN A 50 -1.44 -0.70 6.56
C GLN A 50 -2.93 -0.75 6.17
N ALA A 51 -3.75 0.15 6.70
CA ALA A 51 -5.18 0.19 6.36
C ALA A 51 -5.43 0.48 4.87
N ILE A 52 -4.57 1.30 4.25
CA ILE A 52 -4.66 1.61 2.82
C ILE A 52 -4.21 0.40 1.98
N LEU A 53 -3.08 -0.23 2.36
CA LEU A 53 -2.56 -1.44 1.72
C LEU A 53 -3.58 -2.57 1.72
N HIS A 54 -4.25 -2.80 2.84
CA HIS A 54 -5.32 -3.80 2.95
C HIS A 54 -6.42 -3.61 1.89
N GLN A 55 -6.86 -2.37 1.71
CA GLN A 55 -7.89 -2.05 0.72
C GLN A 55 -7.40 -2.24 -0.72
N ILE A 56 -6.13 -1.93 -0.99
CA ILE A 56 -5.51 -2.16 -2.29
C ILE A 56 -5.41 -3.66 -2.57
N ALA A 57 -4.87 -4.43 -1.63
CA ALA A 57 -4.72 -5.87 -1.73
C ALA A 57 -6.06 -6.57 -2.04
N GLY A 58 -7.10 -6.22 -1.29
CA GLY A 58 -8.45 -6.78 -1.47
C GLY A 58 -9.10 -6.46 -2.82
N THR A 59 -8.75 -5.33 -3.42
CA THR A 59 -9.38 -4.89 -4.70
C THR A 59 -8.55 -5.31 -5.91
N ALA A 60 -7.22 -5.17 -5.86
CA ALA A 60 -6.30 -5.38 -6.98
C ALA A 60 -6.38 -6.82 -7.54
N GLY A 61 -6.42 -7.83 -6.66
CA GLY A 61 -6.51 -9.23 -7.08
C GLY A 61 -7.77 -9.54 -7.90
N SER A 62 -8.90 -8.92 -7.56
CA SER A 62 -10.18 -9.10 -8.28
C SER A 62 -10.20 -8.45 -9.67
N LEU A 63 -9.24 -7.55 -9.94
CA LEU A 63 -9.14 -6.77 -11.18
C LEU A 63 -8.00 -7.24 -12.10
N GLY A 64 -7.37 -8.37 -11.78
CA GLY A 64 -6.26 -8.92 -12.55
C GLY A 64 -4.91 -8.24 -12.28
N LEU A 65 -4.83 -7.35 -11.28
CA LEU A 65 -3.58 -6.73 -10.83
C LEU A 65 -2.95 -7.59 -9.72
N VAL A 66 -2.69 -8.85 -10.04
CA VAL A 66 -2.31 -9.88 -9.06
C VAL A 66 -1.02 -9.53 -8.34
N ASP A 67 0.01 -9.11 -9.07
CA ASP A 67 1.32 -8.78 -8.49
C ASP A 67 1.24 -7.56 -7.57
N LEU A 68 0.52 -6.52 -7.99
CA LEU A 68 0.28 -5.32 -7.17
C LEU A 68 -0.48 -5.69 -5.88
N GLY A 69 -1.51 -6.53 -5.99
CA GLY A 69 -2.28 -6.99 -4.82
C GLY A 69 -1.45 -7.85 -3.87
N ALA A 70 -0.61 -8.74 -4.41
CA ALA A 70 0.29 -9.57 -3.61
C ALA A 70 1.34 -8.73 -2.88
N LYS A 71 1.93 -7.73 -3.54
CA LYS A 71 2.91 -6.84 -2.91
C LYS A 71 2.27 -5.94 -1.85
N ALA A 72 1.07 -5.40 -2.12
CA ALA A 72 0.32 -4.65 -1.11
C ALA A 72 0.08 -5.49 0.16
N HIS A 73 -0.31 -6.76 -0.02
CA HIS A 73 -0.52 -7.70 1.09
C HIS A 73 0.78 -8.06 1.82
N ALA A 74 1.91 -8.14 1.11
CA ALA A 74 3.21 -8.38 1.75
C ALA A 74 3.60 -7.21 2.69
N CYS A 75 3.56 -5.97 2.18
CA CYS A 75 3.81 -4.78 3.00
C CYS A 75 2.83 -4.66 4.17
N GLU A 76 1.55 -5.02 3.95
CA GLU A 76 0.52 -5.05 5.00
C GLU A 76 0.95 -5.98 6.15
N ASN A 77 1.43 -7.19 5.83
CA ASN A 77 1.82 -8.16 6.84
C ASN A 77 3.09 -7.75 7.58
N GLU A 78 4.08 -7.18 6.90
CA GLU A 78 5.30 -6.67 7.55
C GLU A 78 4.97 -5.60 8.59
N ILE A 79 4.05 -4.68 8.25
CA ILE A 79 3.57 -3.69 9.21
C ILE A 79 2.83 -4.35 10.37
N ILE A 80 1.92 -5.30 10.09
CA ILE A 80 1.19 -6.02 11.14
C ILE A 80 2.15 -6.74 12.10
N ASP A 81 3.18 -7.38 11.56
CA ASP A 81 4.17 -8.12 12.33
C ASP A 81 5.01 -7.18 13.20
N HIS A 82 5.41 -6.03 12.67
CA HIS A 82 6.09 -5.00 13.48
C HIS A 82 5.20 -4.46 14.59
N LEU A 83 3.95 -4.07 14.28
CA LEU A 83 3.00 -3.50 15.24
C LEU A 83 2.56 -4.48 16.35
N LYS A 84 2.75 -5.79 16.14
CA LYS A 84 2.48 -6.84 17.13
C LYS A 84 3.76 -7.48 17.67
N GLY A 85 4.91 -7.01 17.21
CA GLY A 85 6.22 -7.56 17.50
C GLY A 85 6.74 -7.15 18.87
N PRO A 86 7.91 -7.67 19.25
CA PRO A 86 8.55 -7.36 20.52
C PRO A 86 8.99 -5.90 20.64
N ASP A 87 9.17 -5.21 19.51
CA ASP A 87 9.65 -3.83 19.44
C ASP A 87 8.52 -2.81 19.24
N ALA A 88 7.25 -3.23 19.30
CA ALA A 88 6.11 -2.37 19.02
C ALA A 88 5.93 -1.21 20.02
N ASP A 89 6.53 -1.29 21.21
CA ASP A 89 6.54 -0.24 22.21
C ASP A 89 7.79 0.65 22.14
N LEU A 90 8.66 0.42 21.16
CA LEU A 90 9.85 1.22 20.90
C LEU A 90 9.58 2.24 19.80
N ALA A 91 10.08 3.47 19.96
CA ALA A 91 10.03 4.49 18.92
C ALA A 91 11.09 4.21 17.84
N ILE A 92 10.95 3.09 17.14
CA ILE A 92 11.89 2.63 16.11
C ILE A 92 11.12 2.38 14.82
N CYS A 93 11.38 3.20 13.81
CA CYS A 93 10.86 2.95 12.47
C CYS A 93 11.72 1.87 11.78
N PRO A 94 11.14 0.72 11.39
CA PRO A 94 11.89 -0.35 10.71
C PRO A 94 12.19 0.05 9.26
N GLY A 95 13.47 0.27 8.95
CA GLY A 95 13.90 0.72 7.62
C GLY A 95 13.59 -0.27 6.48
N GLU A 96 13.46 -1.57 6.79
CA GLU A 96 13.02 -2.57 5.80
C GLU A 96 11.59 -2.29 5.31
N ILE A 97 10.65 -2.02 6.23
CA ILE A 97 9.27 -1.65 5.88
C ILE A 97 9.24 -0.40 5.00
N ILE A 98 10.05 0.62 5.32
CA ILE A 98 10.10 1.85 4.51
C ILE A 98 10.61 1.57 3.10
N ARG A 99 11.63 0.71 2.96
CA ARG A 99 12.11 0.27 1.64
C ARG A 99 11.01 -0.48 0.88
N ASP A 100 10.33 -1.43 1.51
CA ASP A 100 9.28 -2.22 0.87
C ASP A 100 8.07 -1.36 0.46
N LEU A 101 7.72 -0.34 1.26
CA LEU A 101 6.73 0.68 0.90
C LEU A 101 7.17 1.51 -0.31
N ASP A 102 8.43 1.96 -0.38
CA ASP A 102 8.95 2.69 -1.55
C ASP A 102 8.88 1.83 -2.82
N GLU A 103 9.31 0.57 -2.73
CA GLU A 103 9.23 -0.37 -3.85
C GLU A 103 7.77 -0.65 -4.26
N PHE A 104 6.82 -0.66 -3.33
CA PHE A 104 5.40 -0.78 -3.63
C PHE A 104 4.85 0.48 -4.33
N LEU A 105 5.27 1.67 -3.91
CA LEU A 105 4.88 2.94 -4.54
C LEU A 105 5.39 3.02 -5.99
N GLN A 106 6.61 2.55 -6.24
CA GLN A 106 7.16 2.43 -7.61
C GLN A 106 6.29 1.51 -8.49
N ASP A 107 5.84 0.37 -7.96
CA ASP A 107 4.96 -0.54 -8.71
C ASP A 107 3.57 0.08 -8.97
N CYS A 108 3.04 0.84 -8.02
CA CYS A 108 1.82 1.64 -8.24
C CYS A 108 1.98 2.61 -9.41
N LEU A 109 3.11 3.33 -9.47
CA LEU A 109 3.39 4.26 -10.57
C LEU A 109 3.48 3.54 -11.92
N ALA A 110 4.19 2.40 -11.98
CA ALA A 110 4.30 1.61 -13.20
C ALA A 110 2.93 1.16 -13.72
N VAL A 111 2.03 0.75 -12.82
CA VAL A 111 0.64 0.38 -13.18
C VAL A 111 -0.16 1.59 -13.68
N LEU A 112 -0.03 2.74 -13.02
CA LEU A 112 -0.72 3.98 -13.40
C LEU A 112 -0.24 4.50 -14.77
N GLU A 113 1.06 4.40 -15.06
CA GLU A 113 1.64 4.81 -16.34
C GLU A 113 1.25 3.87 -17.49
N SER A 114 1.22 2.56 -17.21
CA SER A 114 0.80 1.55 -18.19
C SER A 114 -0.71 1.58 -18.52
N SER A 115 -1.48 2.37 -17.76
CA SER A 115 -2.94 2.49 -17.91
C SER A 115 -3.38 3.82 -18.53
N LYS A 116 -2.44 4.68 -18.93
CA LYS A 116 -2.67 5.92 -19.70
C LYS A 116 -2.66 5.67 -21.20
#